data_AF-A0A7V4JKN0-F1
#
_entry.id   AF-A0A7V4JKN0-F1
#
_cell.length_a   1.000
_cell.length_b   1.000
_cell.length_c   1.000
_cell.angle_alpha   90.00
_cell.angle_beta   90.00
_cell.angle_gamma   90.00
#
_symmetry.space_group_name_H-M   'P 1'
#
loop_
_entity.id
_entity.type
_entity.pdbx_description
1 polymer ?
#
loop_
_entity_poly.entity_id
_entity_poly.type
_entity_poly.pdbx_seq_one_letter_code
_entity_poly.pdbx_strand_id
1 'polypeptide(L)'
;EYIARLSKNYTHLSEVGSKLASVTISDERWVQMTRLELEAGAWKVIAEAREAGNVGIYKPDGTANKDLVSHLIHTVAPENILWEAPQKSQQVYFIKLLGSNVNLGNVAPADVVPLETLRLGLRGDTFFEFLPPEVRIRYSQQ
;
A
#
# COMPACT_ATOMS: atom_id res chain seq x y z
N GLU A 1 -17.38 7.78 -15.08
CA GLU A 1 -18.18 7.17 -16.17
C GLU A 1 -17.57 5.86 -16.70
N TYR A 2 -16.30 5.86 -17.14
CA TYR A 2 -15.67 4.67 -17.72
C TYR A 2 -15.65 3.45 -16.80
N ILE A 3 -15.31 3.62 -15.52
CA ILE A 3 -15.32 2.53 -14.54
C ILE A 3 -16.68 1.86 -14.47
N ALA A 4 -17.74 2.64 -14.23
CA ALA A 4 -19.11 2.12 -14.13
C ALA A 4 -19.60 1.39 -15.40
N ARG A 5 -19.07 1.76 -16.58
CA ARG A 5 -19.38 1.06 -17.84
C ARG A 5 -18.60 -0.24 -17.98
N LEU A 6 -17.29 -0.22 -17.69
CA LEU A 6 -16.39 -1.35 -17.92
C LEU A 6 -16.50 -2.41 -16.82
N SER A 7 -16.79 -2.00 -15.58
CA SER A 7 -16.93 -2.89 -14.42
C SER A 7 -18.07 -3.91 -14.56
N LYS A 8 -19.04 -3.66 -15.46
CA LYS A 8 -20.10 -4.61 -15.79
C LYS A 8 -19.59 -5.89 -16.45
N ASN A 9 -18.46 -5.81 -17.15
CA ASN A 9 -17.92 -6.90 -17.96
C ASN A 9 -16.52 -7.35 -17.52
N TYR A 10 -15.80 -6.53 -16.74
CA TYR A 10 -14.40 -6.77 -16.37
C TYR A 10 -14.12 -6.37 -14.93
N THR A 11 -13.15 -7.03 -14.30
CA THR A 11 -12.57 -6.56 -13.04
C THR A 11 -11.72 -5.33 -13.31
N HIS A 12 -12.13 -4.18 -12.77
CA HIS A 12 -11.44 -2.92 -13.00
C HIS A 12 -10.59 -2.53 -11.79
N LEU A 13 -9.29 -2.33 -12.01
CA LEU A 13 -8.43 -1.64 -11.05
C LEU A 13 -8.30 -0.19 -11.51
N SER A 14 -8.62 0.74 -10.61
CA SER A 14 -8.35 2.16 -10.84
C SER A 14 -7.05 2.57 -10.14
N GLU A 15 -6.47 3.70 -10.53
CA GLU A 15 -5.27 4.26 -9.92
C GLU A 15 -5.51 5.71 -9.56
N VAL A 16 -5.23 6.07 -8.31
CA VAL A 16 -5.27 7.45 -7.83
C VAL A 16 -3.83 7.90 -7.61
N GLY A 17 -3.50 9.07 -8.15
CA GLY A 17 -2.17 9.63 -8.08
C GLY A 17 -1.94 10.77 -9.06
N SER A 18 -0.69 11.21 -9.14
CA SER A 18 -0.25 12.25 -10.06
C SER A 18 0.98 11.79 -10.84
N LYS A 19 0.84 11.85 -12.18
CA LYS A 19 1.94 11.57 -13.09
C LYS A 19 2.99 12.68 -13.17
N LEU A 20 2.77 13.83 -12.56
CA LEU A 20 3.71 14.93 -12.53
C LEU A 20 4.14 15.17 -11.09
N ALA A 21 5.43 15.01 -10.82
CA ALA A 21 6.00 15.26 -9.50
C ALA A 21 5.75 16.69 -8.98
N SER A 22 5.44 17.63 -9.89
CA SER A 22 5.09 19.02 -9.58
C SER A 22 3.63 19.24 -9.17
N VAL A 23 2.76 18.23 -9.31
CA VAL A 23 1.33 18.35 -8.96
C VAL A 23 1.10 17.69 -7.61
N THR A 24 0.84 18.53 -6.61
CA THR A 24 0.46 18.11 -5.26
C THR A 24 -1.06 17.99 -5.18
N ILE A 25 -1.54 16.79 -4.85
CA ILE A 25 -2.94 16.51 -4.55
C ILE A 25 -3.08 16.54 -3.03
N SER A 26 -4.07 17.25 -2.49
CA SER A 26 -4.32 17.25 -1.04
C SER A 26 -4.83 15.90 -0.55
N ASP A 27 -4.61 15.59 0.73
CA ASP A 27 -5.02 14.32 1.32
C ASP A 27 -6.54 14.11 1.23
N GLU A 28 -7.34 15.17 1.42
CA GLU A 28 -8.79 15.10 1.26
C GLU A 28 -9.18 14.75 -0.17
N ARG A 29 -8.46 15.29 -1.15
CA ARG A 29 -8.73 15.01 -2.56
C ARG A 29 -8.34 13.58 -2.92
N TRP A 30 -7.25 13.05 -2.38
CA TRP A 30 -6.88 11.63 -2.50
C TRP A 30 -7.98 10.71 -1.99
N VAL A 31 -8.46 10.97 -0.77
CA VAL A 31 -9.54 10.19 -0.14
C VAL A 31 -10.82 10.29 -0.98
N GLN A 32 -11.19 11.49 -1.41
CA GLN A 32 -12.37 11.70 -2.25
C GLN A 32 -12.27 10.94 -3.57
N MET A 33 -11.14 11.02 -4.27
CA MET A 33 -10.94 10.29 -5.53
C MET A 33 -11.04 8.79 -5.29
N THR A 34 -10.30 8.26 -4.31
CA THR A 34 -10.34 6.82 -3.96
C THR A 34 -11.76 6.33 -3.71
N ARG A 35 -12.57 7.07 -2.96
CA ARG A 35 -13.98 6.73 -2.73
C ARG A 35 -14.80 6.74 -4.02
N LEU A 36 -14.67 7.77 -4.85
CA LEU A 36 -15.40 7.88 -6.11
C LEU A 36 -15.04 6.75 -7.09
N GLU A 37 -13.77 6.34 -7.14
CA GLU A 37 -13.33 5.21 -7.96
C GLU A 37 -14.01 3.89 -7.51
N LEU A 38 -14.05 3.64 -6.19
CA LEU A 38 -14.72 2.47 -5.61
C LEU A 38 -16.24 2.51 -5.82
N GLU A 39 -16.87 3.65 -5.55
CA GLU A 39 -18.31 3.88 -5.76
C GLU A 39 -18.70 3.72 -7.23
N ALA A 40 -17.80 4.04 -8.17
CA ALA A 40 -18.00 3.81 -9.59
C ALA A 40 -17.89 2.32 -10.00
N GLY A 41 -17.46 1.44 -9.09
CA GLY A 41 -17.37 0.00 -9.31
C GLY A 41 -15.95 -0.54 -9.56
N ALA A 42 -14.91 0.21 -9.17
CA ALA A 42 -13.56 -0.35 -9.16
C ALA A 42 -13.48 -1.50 -8.13
N TRP A 43 -12.82 -2.59 -8.50
CA TRP A 43 -12.56 -3.72 -7.60
C TRP A 43 -11.57 -3.35 -6.51
N LYS A 44 -10.51 -2.62 -6.88
CA LYS A 44 -9.53 -2.00 -5.98
C LYS A 44 -9.03 -0.70 -6.58
N VAL A 45 -8.52 0.16 -5.70
CA VAL A 45 -7.82 1.39 -6.08
C VAL A 45 -6.33 1.22 -5.78
N ILE A 46 -5.52 1.46 -6.79
CA ILE A 46 -4.07 1.51 -6.70
C ILE A 46 -3.68 2.87 -6.13
N ALA A 47 -2.89 2.87 -5.06
CA ALA A 47 -2.29 4.07 -4.51
C ALA A 47 -0.91 4.29 -5.17
N GLU A 48 -0.81 5.25 -6.09
CA GLU A 48 0.36 5.44 -6.98
C GLU A 48 1.63 5.84 -6.20
N ALA A 49 2.75 5.25 -6.65
CA ALA A 49 4.10 5.50 -6.20
C ALA A 49 5.17 5.42 -7.30
N ARG A 50 4.83 4.82 -8.46
CA ARG A 50 5.74 4.49 -9.56
C ARG A 50 6.84 3.52 -9.16
N GLU A 51 7.71 3.16 -10.11
CA GLU A 51 8.81 2.21 -9.91
C GLU A 51 9.86 2.72 -8.90
N ALA A 52 10.14 4.02 -8.88
CA ALA A 52 11.09 4.61 -7.94
C ALA A 52 10.54 4.69 -6.50
N GLY A 53 9.22 4.67 -6.32
CA GLY A 53 8.58 4.73 -5.00
C GLY A 53 8.86 6.03 -4.24
N ASN A 54 8.96 7.16 -4.94
CA ASN A 54 9.35 8.46 -4.35
C ASN A 54 8.37 9.60 -4.66
N VAL A 55 7.15 9.24 -5.06
CA VAL A 55 6.04 10.16 -5.35
C VAL A 55 4.73 9.61 -4.79
N GLY A 56 3.66 10.42 -4.88
CA GLY A 56 2.31 10.02 -4.49
C GLY A 56 2.21 9.73 -3.00
N ILE A 57 2.02 8.46 -2.64
CA ILE A 57 1.95 8.02 -1.24
C ILE A 57 3.31 8.01 -0.52
N TYR A 58 4.39 8.36 -1.21
CA TYR A 58 5.74 8.51 -0.65
C TYR A 58 6.29 9.92 -0.81
N LYS A 59 7.22 10.25 0.08
CA LYS A 59 8.07 11.45 0.00
C LYS A 59 9.23 11.22 -0.99
N PRO A 60 9.93 12.29 -1.43
CA PRO A 60 11.06 12.16 -2.35
C PRO A 60 12.20 11.26 -1.87
N ASP A 61 12.31 11.04 -0.56
CA ASP A 61 13.29 10.13 0.07
C ASP A 61 12.83 8.66 0.11
N GLY A 62 11.65 8.36 -0.44
CA GLY A 62 11.05 7.03 -0.46
C GLY A 62 10.31 6.62 0.82
N THR A 63 10.27 7.49 1.83
CA THR A 63 9.52 7.23 3.06
C THR A 63 8.02 7.45 2.85
N ALA A 64 7.19 6.62 3.49
CA ALA A 64 5.74 6.73 3.38
C ALA A 64 5.24 8.08 3.91
N ASN A 65 4.33 8.71 3.17
CA ASN A 65 3.54 9.83 3.68
C ASN A 65 2.50 9.31 4.68
N LYS A 66 2.92 9.18 5.95
CA LYS A 66 2.13 8.56 7.01
C LYS A 66 0.78 9.26 7.24
N ASP A 67 0.71 10.57 7.02
CA ASP A 67 -0.53 11.33 7.23
C ASP A 67 -1.57 10.96 6.17
N LEU A 68 -1.17 10.97 4.89
CA LEU A 68 -2.01 10.51 3.78
C LEU A 68 -2.41 9.03 3.93
N VAL A 69 -1.45 8.15 4.21
CA VAL A 69 -1.73 6.72 4.40
C VAL A 69 -2.71 6.52 5.54
N SER A 70 -2.51 7.21 6.67
CA SER A 70 -3.43 7.18 7.82
C SER A 70 -4.82 7.65 7.39
N HIS A 71 -4.94 8.76 6.68
CA HIS A 71 -6.23 9.29 6.26
C HIS A 71 -6.99 8.32 5.33
N LEU A 72 -6.28 7.64 4.43
CA LEU A 72 -6.84 6.62 3.55
C LEU A 72 -7.36 5.41 4.32
N ILE A 73 -6.57 4.82 5.23
CA ILE A 73 -6.98 3.59 5.95
C ILE A 73 -8.11 3.84 6.97
N HIS A 74 -8.28 5.08 7.45
CA HIS A 74 -9.40 5.45 8.31
C HIS A 74 -10.70 5.67 7.53
N THR A 75 -10.62 5.91 6.22
CA THR A 75 -11.78 6.27 5.40
C THR A 75 -12.21 5.17 4.44
N VAL A 76 -11.26 4.34 4.00
CA VAL A 76 -11.46 3.26 3.03
C VAL A 76 -10.90 1.98 3.62
N ALA A 77 -11.66 0.89 3.48
CA ALA A 77 -11.24 -0.41 3.95
C ALA A 77 -9.90 -0.80 3.28
N PRO A 78 -8.83 -1.12 4.03
CA PRO A 78 -7.50 -1.37 3.48
C PRO A 78 -7.47 -2.48 2.42
N GLU A 79 -8.36 -3.46 2.50
CA GLU A 79 -8.52 -4.54 1.54
C GLU A 79 -8.97 -4.05 0.15
N ASN A 80 -9.57 -2.86 0.04
CA ASN A 80 -9.97 -2.24 -1.23
C ASN A 80 -8.85 -1.41 -1.86
N ILE A 81 -7.71 -1.25 -1.19
CA ILE A 81 -6.55 -0.52 -1.70
C ILE A 81 -5.45 -1.51 -2.07
N LEU A 82 -4.79 -1.26 -3.20
CA LEU A 82 -3.56 -1.93 -3.61
C LEU A 82 -2.42 -0.90 -3.53
N TRP A 83 -1.51 -1.08 -2.58
CA TRP A 83 -0.45 -0.12 -2.30
C TRP A 83 0.75 -0.41 -3.19
N GLU A 84 1.15 0.53 -4.06
CA GLU A 84 2.42 0.35 -4.77
C GLU A 84 3.58 0.41 -3.79
N ALA A 85 4.40 -0.64 -3.74
CA ALA A 85 5.52 -0.76 -2.81
C ALA A 85 6.72 -1.43 -3.52
N PRO A 86 7.31 -0.75 -4.50
CA PRO A 86 8.44 -1.31 -5.26
C PRO A 86 9.68 -1.57 -4.41
N GLN A 87 9.89 -0.82 -3.32
CA GLN A 87 11.08 -0.95 -2.47
C GLN A 87 10.83 -1.85 -1.25
N LYS A 88 11.85 -2.61 -0.81
CA LYS A 88 11.78 -3.48 0.38
C LYS A 88 11.27 -2.73 1.62
N SER A 89 11.78 -1.53 1.88
CA SER A 89 11.38 -0.71 3.03
C SER A 89 9.89 -0.38 3.05
N GLN A 90 9.31 -0.19 1.86
CA GLN A 90 7.89 0.13 1.66
C GLN A 90 7.01 -1.10 1.88
N GLN A 91 7.44 -2.26 1.38
CA GLN A 91 6.78 -3.55 1.65
C GLN A 91 6.74 -3.85 3.15
N VAL A 92 7.88 -3.68 3.83
CA VAL A 92 7.99 -3.84 5.29
C VAL A 92 7.05 -2.89 6.02
N TYR A 93 7.00 -1.61 5.61
CA TYR A 93 6.13 -0.61 6.22
C TYR A 93 4.67 -1.04 6.19
N PHE A 94 4.15 -1.44 5.02
CA PHE A 94 2.75 -1.84 4.88
C PHE A 94 2.44 -3.17 5.56
N ILE A 95 3.36 -4.14 5.56
CA ILE A 95 3.18 -5.40 6.32
C ILE A 95 3.06 -5.12 7.82
N LYS A 96 3.88 -4.21 8.35
CA LYS A 96 3.81 -3.82 9.77
C LYS A 96 2.54 -3.05 10.11
N LEU A 97 2.08 -2.21 9.18
CA LEU A 97 0.91 -1.36 9.40
C LEU A 97 -0.41 -2.13 9.26
N LEU A 98 -0.53 -2.99 8.26
CA LEU A 98 -1.80 -3.61 7.83
C LEU A 98 -1.79 -5.14 7.91
N GLY A 99 -0.67 -5.73 8.34
CA GLY A 99 -0.49 -7.18 8.45
C GLY A 99 -0.02 -7.85 7.16
N SER A 100 0.26 -9.15 7.26
CA SER A 100 0.82 -9.97 6.17
C SER A 100 -0.10 -10.14 4.96
N ASN A 101 -1.39 -9.82 5.07
CA ASN A 101 -2.36 -9.93 3.99
C ASN A 101 -2.58 -8.62 3.21
N VAL A 102 -1.79 -7.57 3.49
CA VAL A 102 -1.88 -6.30 2.77
C VAL A 102 -1.67 -6.49 1.25
N ASN A 103 -2.50 -5.85 0.43
CA ASN A 103 -2.35 -5.88 -1.02
C ASN A 103 -1.17 -4.96 -1.42
N LEU A 104 -0.15 -5.53 -2.06
CA LEU A 104 1.00 -4.76 -2.55
C LEU A 104 1.11 -4.89 -4.07
N GLY A 105 1.38 -3.77 -4.72
CA GLY A 105 1.61 -3.65 -6.16
C GLY A 105 3.02 -3.20 -6.49
N ASN A 106 3.33 -3.24 -7.78
CA ASN A 106 4.62 -2.83 -8.34
C ASN A 106 5.82 -3.56 -7.71
N VAL A 107 5.61 -4.80 -7.26
CA VAL A 107 6.64 -5.67 -6.70
C VAL A 107 7.48 -6.22 -7.86
N ALA A 108 8.79 -6.01 -7.80
CA ALA A 108 9.69 -6.52 -8.83
C ALA A 108 9.64 -8.06 -8.90
N PRO A 109 9.79 -8.68 -10.09
CA PRO A 109 9.76 -10.15 -10.20
C PRO A 109 10.78 -10.86 -9.29
N ALA A 110 11.95 -10.26 -9.12
CA ALA A 110 13.01 -10.78 -8.23
C ALA A 110 12.63 -10.70 -6.74
N ASP A 111 11.68 -9.84 -6.38
CA ASP A 111 11.25 -9.60 -5.00
C ASP A 111 10.03 -10.42 -4.60
N VAL A 112 9.46 -11.26 -5.47
CA VAL A 112 8.28 -12.09 -5.12
C VAL A 112 8.58 -13.03 -3.96
N VAL A 113 9.68 -13.80 -4.03
CA VAL A 113 10.09 -14.70 -2.93
C VAL A 113 10.53 -13.91 -1.69
N PRO A 114 11.40 -12.87 -1.82
CA PRO A 114 11.69 -11.93 -0.73
C PRO A 114 10.44 -11.39 -0.01
N LEU A 115 9.43 -10.95 -0.74
CA LEU A 115 8.19 -10.43 -0.18
C LEU A 115 7.44 -11.49 0.62
N GLU A 116 7.33 -12.71 0.09
CA GLU A 116 6.66 -13.79 0.82
C GLU A 116 7.38 -14.12 2.13
N THR A 117 8.72 -14.10 2.14
CA THR A 117 9.48 -14.27 3.39
C THR A 117 9.24 -13.13 4.39
N LEU A 118 8.98 -11.90 3.91
CA LEU A 118 8.56 -10.80 4.78
C LEU A 118 7.16 -11.04 5.34
N ARG A 119 6.21 -11.50 4.53
CA ARG A 119 4.83 -11.81 4.95
C ARG A 119 4.76 -12.93 5.99
N LEU A 120 5.66 -13.90 5.92
CA LEU A 120 5.73 -15.03 6.85
C LEU A 120 6.60 -14.78 8.09
N GLY A 121 7.23 -13.60 8.21
CA GLY A 121 8.15 -13.33 9.33
C GLY A 121 9.47 -14.09 9.25
N LEU A 122 9.85 -14.60 8.08
CA LEU A 122 11.08 -15.38 7.86
C LEU A 122 12.30 -14.50 7.53
N ARG A 123 12.14 -13.17 7.58
CA ARG A 123 13.21 -12.17 7.42
C ARG A 123 13.28 -11.27 8.65
N GLY A 124 14.50 -10.83 8.98
CA GLY A 124 14.75 -10.02 10.17
C GLY A 124 13.89 -8.75 10.28
N ASP A 125 13.52 -8.14 9.14
CA ASP A 125 12.68 -6.95 9.11
C ASP A 125 11.29 -7.15 9.76
N THR A 126 10.72 -8.35 9.65
CA THR A 126 9.36 -8.70 10.12
C THR A 126 9.33 -9.87 11.11
N PHE A 127 10.49 -10.41 11.48
CA PHE A 127 10.62 -11.57 12.36
C PHE A 127 9.81 -11.45 13.66
N PHE A 128 9.89 -10.30 14.33
CA PHE A 128 9.20 -10.06 15.61
C PHE A 128 7.71 -9.72 15.47
N GLU A 129 7.19 -9.49 14.26
CA GLU A 129 5.79 -9.08 14.09
C GLU A 129 4.81 -10.24 14.26
N PHE A 130 5.27 -11.48 14.05
CA PHE A 130 4.43 -12.68 14.09
C PHE A 130 4.72 -13.60 15.28
N LEU A 131 5.65 -13.21 16.16
CA LEU A 131 5.92 -13.97 17.37
C LEU A 131 4.82 -13.74 18.41
N PRO A 132 4.50 -14.76 19.22
CA PRO A 132 3.64 -14.56 20.38
C PRO A 132 4.16 -13.43 21.28
N PRO A 133 3.28 -12.62 21.89
CA PRO A 133 3.68 -11.45 22.68
C PRO A 133 4.73 -11.77 23.75
N GLU A 134 4.61 -12.91 24.42
CA GLU A 134 5.54 -13.38 25.44
C GLU A 134 6.95 -13.66 24.89
N VAL A 135 7.05 -14.18 23.67
CA VAL A 135 8.33 -14.43 22.99
C VAL A 135 8.93 -13.10 22.55
N ARG A 136 8.11 -12.21 21.96
CA ARG A 136 8.55 -10.88 21.53
C ARG A 136 9.15 -10.08 22.69
N ILE A 137 8.44 -9.98 23.82
CA ILE A 137 8.90 -9.25 25.02
C ILE A 137 10.22 -9.81 25.55
N ARG A 138 10.37 -11.14 25.58
CA ARG A 138 11.58 -11.82 26.06
C ARG A 138 12.82 -11.45 25.25
N TYR A 139 12.69 -11.31 23.94
CA TYR A 139 13.83 -11.12 23.03
C TYR A 139 13.99 -9.69 22.50
N SER A 140 13.04 -8.78 22.74
CA SER A 140 13.16 -7.37 22.33
C SER A 140 13.92 -6.48 23.33
N GLN A 141 14.36 -7.03 24.47
CA GLN A 141 15.12 -6.31 25.51
C GLN A 141 16.62 -6.68 25.55
N GLN A 142 17.11 -7.41 24.54
CA GLN A 142 18.54 -7.65 24.29
C GLN A 142 19.02 -6.79 23.12
#